data_AF-A0A7S3PAD6-F1
#
_entry.id   AF-A0A7S3PAD6-F1
#
_cell.length_a   1.000
_cell.length_b   1.000
_cell.length_c   1.000
_cell.angle_alpha   90.00
_cell.angle_beta   90.00
_cell.angle_gamma   90.00
#
_symmetry.space_group_name_H-M   'P 1'
#
loop_
_entity.id
_entity.type
_entity.pdbx_description
1 polymer ?
#
loop_
_entity_poly.entity_id
_entity_poly.type
_entity_poly.pdbx_seq_one_letter_code
_entity_poly.pdbx_strand_id
1 'polypeptide(L)'
;WTMDLTQQGAGAYAFPILKSQEILLCIEELGIELSQQELTDPIRHREKLRTVWLSMMQYCTGKDEQALQPSDAIKQEVQEKTKFPTLHEDLGDMFFFRTLRALLKAAGYSSFGLSDMVAPSPKRLRIQLSALLNFIKFREEQIEVLELLNEPRQKWVEAITQLEEEHEVIQRELAQTELMTKEKSDELEAIAKECQVLEGEIAQQNKLQTEAREEANSLKRQANDLKDELATAQWTLQEIEAEEEQLRGQIVSSPDRRKAEVKTA
;
A
#
# COMPACT_ATOMS: atom_id res chain seq x y z
N TRP A 1 3.75 51.59 0.21
CA TRP A 1 4.08 52.62 1.21
C TRP A 1 5.58 52.59 1.42
N THR A 2 6.32 53.53 0.85
CA THR A 2 7.77 53.68 1.08
C THR A 2 7.96 54.39 2.42
N MET A 3 8.36 53.66 3.46
CA MET A 3 8.85 54.31 4.67
C MET A 3 10.14 55.05 4.31
N ASP A 4 10.10 56.38 4.43
CA ASP A 4 11.25 57.23 4.20
C ASP A 4 12.26 57.02 5.34
N LEU A 5 13.25 56.15 5.10
CA LEU A 5 14.32 55.78 6.04
C LEU A 5 15.32 56.92 6.30
N THR A 6 15.08 58.14 5.77
CA THR A 6 16.05 59.24 5.79
C THR A 6 16.04 60.11 7.05
N GLN A 7 15.09 59.94 7.98
CA GLN A 7 15.18 60.58 9.31
C GLN A 7 15.96 59.73 10.32
N GLN A 8 17.22 59.41 9.99
CA GLN A 8 18.16 58.88 10.97
C GLN A 8 18.70 60.03 11.84
N GLY A 9 17.97 60.38 12.89
CA GLY A 9 18.62 60.90 14.09
C GLY A 9 19.47 59.76 14.67
N ALA A 10 20.77 59.99 14.89
CA ALA A 10 21.70 59.00 15.43
C ALA A 10 21.10 58.26 16.65
N GLY A 11 20.52 57.08 16.40
CA GLY A 11 19.70 56.35 17.36
C GLY A 11 20.43 55.10 17.83
N ALA A 12 20.33 54.80 19.12
CA ALA A 12 20.98 53.65 19.75
C ALA A 12 20.49 52.26 19.24
N TYR A 13 19.54 52.21 18.31
CA TYR A 13 18.90 50.99 17.82
C TYR A 13 18.89 50.93 16.29
N ALA A 14 18.92 49.72 15.72
CA ALA A 14 18.99 49.47 14.28
C ALA A 14 17.63 49.59 13.54
N PHE A 15 16.57 50.05 14.21
CA PHE A 15 15.21 50.15 13.69
C PHE A 15 14.60 51.52 14.03
N PRO A 16 13.64 52.01 13.23
CA PRO A 16 12.97 53.28 13.50
C PRO A 16 12.09 53.17 14.74
N ILE A 17 12.09 54.22 15.57
CA ILE A 17 11.18 54.33 16.72
C ILE A 17 9.90 55.03 16.25
N LEU A 18 8.80 54.28 16.23
CA LEU A 18 7.51 54.75 15.72
C LEU A 18 6.81 55.64 16.74
N LYS A 19 6.00 56.58 16.24
CA LYS A 19 5.09 57.39 17.06
C LYS A 19 3.92 56.53 17.53
N SER A 20 3.28 56.92 18.64
CA SER A 20 2.14 56.16 19.19
C SER A 20 1.01 55.95 18.18
N GLN A 21 0.75 56.93 17.30
CA GLN A 21 -0.28 56.81 16.26
C GLN A 21 0.10 55.79 15.18
N GLU A 22 1.36 55.78 14.74
CA GLU A 22 1.87 54.82 13.76
C GLU A 22 1.83 53.39 14.30
N ILE A 23 2.15 53.21 15.59
CA ILE A 23 2.06 51.91 16.26
C ILE A 23 0.61 51.40 16.27
N LEU A 24 -0.36 52.26 16.58
CA LEU A 24 -1.77 51.87 16.61
C LEU A 24 -2.25 51.44 15.22
N LEU A 25 -1.90 52.19 14.17
CA LEU A 25 -2.24 51.85 12.80
C LEU A 25 -1.64 50.51 12.37
N CYS A 26 -0.36 50.27 12.64
CA CYS A 26 0.28 49.00 12.28
C CYS A 26 -0.28 47.81 13.07
N ILE A 27 -0.72 48.01 14.31
CA ILE A 27 -1.31 46.95 15.13
C ILE A 27 -2.75 46.67 14.70
N GLU A 28 -3.49 47.69 14.27
CA GLU A 28 -4.82 47.55 13.67
C GLU A 28 -4.76 46.79 12.33
N GLU A 29 -3.75 47.05 11.49
CA GLU A 29 -3.49 46.28 10.26
C GLU A 29 -3.29 44.78 10.54
N LEU A 30 -2.73 44.44 11.71
CA LEU A 30 -2.55 43.04 12.15
C LEU A 30 -3.84 42.44 12.74
N GLY A 31 -4.93 43.20 12.81
CA GLY A 31 -6.20 42.79 13.42
C GLY A 31 -6.17 42.69 14.94
N ILE A 32 -5.21 43.37 15.60
CA ILE A 32 -5.04 43.34 17.05
C ILE A 32 -5.61 44.62 17.67
N GLU A 33 -6.44 44.48 18.70
CA GLU A 33 -7.04 45.64 19.37
C GLU A 33 -6.08 46.28 20.39
N LEU A 34 -5.55 47.46 20.06
CA LEU A 34 -4.76 48.29 20.98
C LEU A 34 -5.28 49.72 20.98
N SER A 35 -5.41 50.33 22.16
CA SER A 35 -5.84 51.73 22.32
C SER A 35 -4.70 52.65 22.75
N GLN A 36 -4.85 53.97 22.53
CA GLN A 36 -3.86 54.96 22.97
C GLN A 36 -3.67 55.00 24.51
N GLN A 37 -4.70 54.62 25.27
CA GLN A 37 -4.65 54.58 26.74
C GLN A 37 -3.68 53.49 27.22
N GLU A 38 -3.68 52.32 26.57
CA GLU A 38 -2.77 51.21 26.87
C GLU A 38 -1.29 51.55 26.60
N LEU A 39 -1.03 52.41 25.60
CA LEU A 39 0.33 52.90 25.32
C LEU A 39 0.79 53.99 26.31
N THR A 40 -0.15 54.71 26.93
CA THR A 40 0.14 55.84 27.81
C THR A 40 0.28 55.39 29.26
N ASP A 41 -0.60 54.49 29.71
CA ASP A 41 -0.57 53.89 31.05
C ASP A 41 -0.53 52.35 30.97
N PRO A 42 0.61 51.78 30.54
CA PRO A 42 0.71 50.35 30.28
C PRO A 42 0.62 49.49 31.55
N ILE A 43 0.93 50.04 32.73
CA ILE A 43 0.91 49.31 34.00
C ILE A 43 -0.53 48.92 34.36
N ARG A 44 -1.47 49.85 34.17
CA ARG A 44 -2.89 49.61 34.46
C ARG A 44 -3.56 48.62 33.49
N HIS A 45 -2.99 48.46 32.30
CA HIS A 45 -3.51 47.62 31.23
C HIS A 45 -2.66 46.37 30.94
N ARG A 46 -1.94 45.85 31.96
CA ARG A 46 -1.01 44.72 31.81
C ARG A 46 -1.63 43.49 31.13
N GLU A 47 -2.86 43.10 31.51
CA GLU A 47 -3.52 41.92 30.93
C GLU A 47 -3.80 42.10 29.43
N LYS A 48 -4.23 43.30 29.02
CA LYS A 48 -4.45 43.59 27.60
C LYS A 48 -3.14 43.67 26.81
N LEU A 49 -2.07 44.20 27.42
CA LEU A 49 -0.76 44.15 26.77
C LEU A 49 -0.24 42.72 26.63
N ARG A 50 -0.52 41.84 27.61
CA ARG A 50 -0.21 40.41 27.49
C ARG A 50 -0.92 39.79 26.29
N THR A 51 -2.20 40.04 26.10
CA THR A 51 -2.94 39.51 24.93
C THR A 51 -2.38 40.05 23.62
N VAL A 52 -2.02 41.33 23.56
CA VAL A 52 -1.36 41.93 22.38
C VAL A 52 -0.03 41.24 22.07
N TRP A 53 0.82 41.02 23.08
CA TRP A 53 2.09 40.31 22.89
C TRP A 53 1.89 38.86 22.44
N LEU A 54 0.90 38.17 23.00
CA LEU A 54 0.54 36.80 22.58
C LEU A 54 0.10 36.78 21.11
N SER A 55 -0.79 37.68 20.69
CA SER A 55 -1.25 37.77 19.30
C SER A 55 -0.11 38.09 18.34
N MET A 56 0.77 39.04 18.66
CA MET A 56 1.92 39.37 17.81
C MET A 56 2.93 38.21 17.72
N MET A 57 3.13 37.49 18.83
CA MET A 57 4.00 36.32 18.84
C MET A 57 3.41 35.16 18.04
N GLN A 58 2.12 34.88 18.21
CA GLN A 58 1.41 33.87 17.42
C GLN A 58 1.49 34.19 15.93
N TYR A 59 1.33 35.46 15.55
CA TYR A 59 1.49 35.90 14.18
C TYR A 59 2.90 35.65 13.62
N CYS A 60 3.95 35.82 14.45
CA CYS A 60 5.34 35.60 14.02
C CYS A 60 5.78 34.14 14.03
N THR A 61 5.34 33.34 15.01
CA THR A 61 5.88 31.99 15.26
C THR A 61 4.88 30.87 14.99
N GLY A 62 3.60 31.17 14.77
CA GLY A 62 2.52 30.19 14.62
C GLY A 62 2.21 29.40 15.90
N LYS A 63 2.74 29.83 17.05
CA LYS A 63 2.56 29.16 18.34
C LYS A 63 1.49 29.89 19.14
N ASP A 64 0.47 29.15 19.58
CA ASP A 64 -0.58 29.66 20.45
C ASP A 64 -0.15 29.64 21.93
N GLU A 65 -1.01 30.15 22.81
CA GLU A 65 -0.73 30.17 24.25
C GLU A 65 -0.59 28.76 24.85
N GLN A 66 -1.21 27.74 24.23
CA GLN A 66 -1.09 26.34 24.65
C GLN A 66 0.29 25.76 24.31
N ALA A 67 0.84 26.08 23.14
CA ALA A 67 2.18 25.67 22.74
C ALA A 67 3.31 26.29 23.58
N LEU A 68 3.01 27.33 24.37
CA LEU A 68 3.94 27.94 25.33
C LEU A 68 3.92 27.26 26.70
N GLN A 69 2.94 26.40 26.96
CA GLN A 69 2.89 25.67 28.22
C GLN A 69 4.06 24.67 28.26
N PRO A 70 4.63 24.41 29.45
CA PRO A 70 5.66 23.40 29.60
C PRO A 70 5.16 22.05 29.10
N SER A 71 6.01 21.35 28.35
CA SER A 71 5.76 19.96 27.97
C SER A 71 5.59 19.10 29.23
N ASP A 72 4.80 18.03 29.13
CA ASP A 72 4.52 17.14 30.25
C ASP A 72 5.79 16.50 30.83
N ALA A 73 6.83 16.31 30.02
CA ALA A 73 8.16 15.89 30.50
C ALA A 73 8.78 16.90 31.48
N ILE A 74 8.62 18.21 31.23
CA ILE A 74 9.13 19.27 32.10
C ILE A 74 8.30 19.35 33.39
N LYS A 75 6.97 19.20 33.29
CA LYS A 75 6.10 19.14 34.46
C LYS A 75 6.46 17.96 35.36
N GLN A 76 6.71 16.79 34.77
CA GLN A 76 7.13 15.60 35.49
C GLN A 76 8.50 15.78 36.15
N GLU A 77 9.48 16.36 35.43
CA GLU A 77 10.80 16.63 36.00
C GLU A 77 10.74 17.61 37.17
N VAL A 78 9.89 18.63 37.09
CA VAL A 78 9.62 19.57 38.19
C VAL A 78 8.97 18.86 39.36
N GLN A 79 8.02 17.96 39.11
CA GLN A 79 7.36 17.16 40.16
C GLN A 79 8.35 16.22 40.88
N GLU A 80 9.29 15.63 40.17
CA GLU A 80 10.27 14.69 40.72
C GLU A 80 11.42 15.39 41.47
N LYS A 81 11.85 16.58 41.01
CA LYS A 81 13.04 17.26 41.54
C LYS A 81 12.75 18.39 42.53
N THR A 82 11.49 18.84 42.64
CA THR A 82 11.14 19.93 43.55
C THR A 82 10.40 19.42 44.79
N LYS A 83 10.71 20.02 45.94
CA LYS A 83 10.11 19.65 47.24
C LYS A 83 8.64 20.10 47.37
N PHE A 84 8.23 21.07 46.55
CA PHE A 84 6.86 21.61 46.53
C PHE A 84 6.40 21.87 45.09
N PRO A 85 5.91 20.83 44.38
CA PRO A 85 5.52 20.95 42.98
C PRO A 85 4.42 21.98 42.71
N THR A 86 3.52 22.19 43.69
CA THR A 86 2.38 23.13 43.57
C THR A 86 2.79 24.60 43.47
N LEU A 87 4.01 24.97 43.91
CA LEU A 87 4.54 26.33 43.75
C LEU A 87 5.10 26.60 42.34
N HIS A 88 5.18 25.57 41.49
CA HIS A 88 5.73 25.64 40.14
C HIS A 88 4.67 25.43 39.06
N GLU A 89 3.39 25.58 39.38
CA GLU A 89 2.28 25.40 38.42
C GLU A 89 2.27 26.50 37.33
N ASP A 90 2.68 27.73 37.65
CA ASP A 90 2.71 28.88 36.72
C ASP A 90 4.00 29.01 35.90
N LEU A 91 4.58 27.90 35.45
CA LEU A 91 5.76 27.93 34.57
C LEU A 91 5.47 28.58 33.20
N GLY A 92 4.20 28.63 32.77
CA GLY A 92 3.78 29.21 31.50
C GLY A 92 4.25 30.67 31.31
N ASP A 93 4.24 31.47 32.37
CA ASP A 93 4.71 32.86 32.32
C ASP A 93 6.21 32.99 32.05
N MET A 94 7.01 32.03 32.54
CA MET A 94 8.44 31.98 32.27
C MET A 94 8.74 31.56 30.82
N PHE A 95 7.96 30.62 30.27
CA PHE A 95 8.07 30.24 28.86
C PHE A 95 7.62 31.36 27.94
N PHE A 96 6.53 32.05 28.28
CA PHE A 96 6.09 33.26 27.58
C PHE A 96 7.18 34.33 27.60
N PHE A 97 7.75 34.66 28.77
CA PHE A 97 8.85 35.63 28.89
C PHE A 97 10.05 35.24 28.04
N ARG A 98 10.49 33.97 28.11
CA ARG A 98 11.66 33.47 27.36
C ARG A 98 11.43 33.55 25.85
N THR A 99 10.23 33.21 25.40
CA THR A 99 9.87 33.23 23.97
C THR A 99 9.79 34.66 23.45
N LEU A 100 9.09 35.55 24.17
CA LEU A 100 9.00 36.97 23.82
C LEU A 100 10.39 37.64 23.84
N ARG A 101 11.24 37.32 24.81
CA ARG A 101 12.62 37.81 24.86
C ARG A 101 13.44 37.36 23.66
N ALA A 102 13.29 36.09 23.24
CA ALA A 102 13.98 35.57 22.07
C ALA A 102 13.50 36.26 20.78
N LEU A 103 12.19 36.48 20.66
CA LEU A 103 11.57 37.18 19.53
C LEU A 103 12.05 38.64 19.45
N LEU A 104 12.00 39.39 20.55
CA LEU A 104 12.49 40.76 20.60
C LEU A 104 14.00 40.85 20.33
N LYS A 105 14.79 39.88 20.79
CA LYS A 105 16.21 39.79 20.47
C LYS A 105 16.43 39.59 18.96
N ALA A 106 15.64 38.74 18.31
CA ALA A 106 15.67 38.56 16.86
C ALA A 106 15.25 39.83 16.11
N ALA A 107 14.30 40.60 16.67
CA ALA A 107 13.90 41.91 16.17
C ALA A 107 14.93 43.04 16.45
N GLY A 108 16.06 42.74 17.10
CA GLY A 108 17.14 43.69 17.39
C GLY A 108 17.07 44.42 18.73
N TYR A 109 16.15 44.02 19.63
CA TYR A 109 16.04 44.56 21.00
C TYR A 109 16.46 43.51 22.05
N SER A 110 17.66 43.67 22.62
CA SER A 110 18.26 42.68 23.53
C SER A 110 18.00 42.94 25.03
N SER A 111 17.54 44.14 25.40
CA SER A 111 17.37 44.60 26.78
C SER A 111 15.97 44.35 27.36
N PHE A 112 15.28 43.28 26.94
CA PHE A 112 13.99 42.89 27.49
C PHE A 112 14.17 42.12 28.81
N GLY A 113 13.49 42.57 29.87
CA GLY A 113 13.59 42.00 31.21
C GLY A 113 12.23 41.80 31.87
N LEU A 114 12.20 41.08 32.99
CA LEU A 114 10.94 40.75 33.68
C LEU A 114 10.19 42.01 34.17
N SER A 115 10.92 43.09 34.45
CA SER A 115 10.35 44.40 34.77
C SER A 115 9.43 44.92 33.67
N ASP A 116 9.71 44.60 32.40
CA ASP A 116 8.87 45.04 31.27
C ASP A 116 7.52 44.33 31.22
N MET A 117 7.42 43.13 31.81
CA MET A 117 6.14 42.41 31.94
C MET A 117 5.37 42.84 33.18
N VAL A 118 6.06 42.98 34.31
CA VAL A 118 5.43 43.26 35.61
C VAL A 118 5.07 44.74 35.75
N ALA A 119 5.93 45.63 35.27
CA ALA A 119 5.78 47.08 35.37
C ALA A 119 6.23 47.76 34.06
N PRO A 120 5.47 47.60 32.97
CA PRO A 120 5.84 48.14 31.66
C PRO A 120 5.98 49.67 31.72
N SER A 121 7.05 50.20 31.13
CA SER A 121 7.26 51.65 30.98
C SER A 121 6.75 52.10 29.60
N PRO A 122 5.98 53.20 29.48
CA PRO A 122 5.43 53.63 28.20
C PRO A 122 6.51 53.96 27.17
N LYS A 123 7.67 54.48 27.62
CA LYS A 123 8.81 54.75 26.74
C LYS A 123 9.45 53.46 26.21
N ARG A 124 9.63 52.45 27.09
CA ARG A 124 10.25 51.17 26.70
C ARG A 124 9.30 50.32 25.86
N LEU A 125 8.01 50.30 26.20
CA LEU A 125 6.97 49.62 25.45
C LEU A 125 6.92 50.12 24.00
N ARG A 126 6.99 51.44 23.79
CA ARG A 126 7.04 52.03 22.44
C ARG A 126 8.22 51.51 21.62
N ILE A 127 9.42 51.46 22.23
CA ILE A 127 10.63 50.96 21.56
C ILE A 127 10.49 49.47 21.24
N GLN A 128 9.97 48.66 22.17
CA GLN A 128 9.76 47.23 22.00
C GLN A 128 8.76 46.93 20.88
N LEU A 129 7.62 47.64 20.86
CA LEU A 129 6.62 47.51 19.80
C LEU A 129 7.18 47.96 18.44
N SER A 130 7.94 49.06 18.41
CA SER A 130 8.58 49.52 17.17
C SER A 130 9.56 48.49 16.61
N ALA A 131 10.35 47.86 17.49
CA ALA A 131 11.28 46.79 17.10
C ALA A 131 10.53 45.61 16.47
N LEU A 132 9.48 45.13 17.15
CA LEU A 132 8.73 43.96 16.70
C LEU A 132 7.93 44.23 15.43
N LEU A 133 7.30 45.42 15.32
CA LEU A 133 6.57 45.82 14.11
C LEU A 133 7.50 45.93 12.90
N ASN A 134 8.70 46.50 13.08
CA ASN A 134 9.71 46.53 12.02
C ASN A 134 10.12 45.12 11.58
N PHE A 135 10.30 44.21 12.53
CA PHE A 135 10.58 42.79 12.23
C PHE A 135 9.42 42.12 11.49
N ILE A 136 8.17 42.39 11.88
CA ILE A 136 6.98 41.87 11.22
C ILE A 136 6.91 42.34 9.76
N LYS A 137 7.08 43.64 9.51
CA LYS A 137 7.07 44.18 8.15
C LYS A 137 8.18 43.58 7.29
N PHE A 138 9.39 43.45 7.84
CA PHE A 138 10.47 42.75 7.13
C PHE A 138 10.11 41.29 6.82
N ARG A 139 9.46 40.59 7.76
CA ARG A 139 9.02 39.20 7.54
C ARG A 139 7.99 39.11 6.41
N GLU A 140 7.02 40.03 6.36
CA GLU A 140 6.01 40.08 5.29
C GLU A 140 6.66 40.22 3.91
N GLU A 141 7.63 41.14 3.76
CA GLU A 141 8.39 41.29 2.50
C GLU A 141 9.18 40.04 2.13
N GLN A 142 9.75 39.33 3.11
CA GLN A 142 10.50 38.10 2.86
C GLN A 142 9.59 36.89 2.58
N ILE A 143 8.35 36.87 3.09
CA ILE A 143 7.40 35.79 2.83
C ILE A 143 7.10 35.70 1.34
N GLU A 144 6.89 36.83 0.65
CA GLU A 144 6.63 36.84 -0.80
C GLU A 144 7.78 36.19 -1.59
N VAL A 145 9.04 36.47 -1.20
CA VAL A 145 10.22 35.85 -1.81
C VAL A 145 10.30 34.35 -1.50
N LEU A 146 9.97 33.96 -0.26
CA LEU A 146 9.96 32.56 0.16
C LEU A 146 8.85 31.77 -0.54
N GLU A 147 7.68 32.35 -0.76
CA GLU A 147 6.58 31.74 -1.50
C GLU A 147 6.99 31.42 -2.94
N LEU A 148 7.65 32.36 -3.63
CA LEU A 148 8.18 32.11 -4.98
C LEU A 148 9.20 30.96 -5.01
N LEU A 149 10.04 30.83 -3.99
CA LEU A 149 11.00 29.72 -3.87
C LEU A 149 10.35 28.39 -3.42
N ASN A 150 9.18 28.45 -2.77
CA ASN A 150 8.44 27.29 -2.32
C ASN A 150 7.52 26.70 -3.40
N GLU A 151 7.07 27.50 -4.37
CA GLU A 151 6.18 27.02 -5.45
C GLU A 151 6.76 25.81 -6.21
N PRO A 152 8.05 25.78 -6.63
CA PRO A 152 8.63 24.59 -7.24
C PRO A 152 8.63 23.39 -6.30
N ARG A 153 8.95 23.61 -5.02
CA ARG A 153 8.97 22.55 -4.01
C ARG A 153 7.60 21.91 -3.84
N GLN A 154 6.55 22.73 -3.82
CA GLN A 154 5.19 22.23 -3.69
C GLN A 154 4.80 21.35 -4.88
N LYS A 155 5.17 21.74 -6.11
CA LYS A 155 4.99 20.90 -7.32
C LYS A 155 5.74 19.57 -7.22
N TRP A 156 6.96 19.56 -6.68
CA TRP A 156 7.70 18.32 -6.47
C TRP A 156 7.05 17.42 -5.42
N VAL A 157 6.54 17.99 -4.33
CA VAL A 157 5.81 17.22 -3.30
C VAL A 157 4.55 16.59 -3.92
N GLU A 158 3.77 17.36 -4.67
CA GLU A 158 2.58 16.87 -5.38
C GLU A 158 2.94 15.75 -6.37
N ALA A 159 4.01 15.92 -7.16
CA ALA A 159 4.48 14.91 -8.10
C ALA A 159 4.94 13.62 -7.40
N ILE A 160 5.62 13.72 -6.25
CA ILE A 160 6.01 12.56 -5.44
C ILE A 160 4.76 11.84 -4.94
N THR A 161 3.79 12.55 -4.39
CA THR A 161 2.55 11.93 -3.90
C THR A 161 1.78 11.21 -5.00
N GLN A 162 1.73 11.80 -6.22
CA GLN A 162 1.09 11.15 -7.37
C GLN A 162 1.84 9.88 -7.81
N LEU A 163 3.17 9.93 -7.86
CA LEU A 163 4.00 8.76 -8.20
C LEU A 163 3.88 7.65 -7.16
N GLU A 164 3.76 7.99 -5.87
CA GLU A 164 3.52 7.02 -4.81
C GLU A 164 2.16 6.33 -4.97
N GLU A 165 1.10 7.10 -5.26
CA GLU A 165 -0.24 6.56 -5.54
C GLU A 165 -0.24 5.64 -6.78
N GLU A 166 0.39 6.07 -7.88
CA GLU A 166 0.53 5.26 -9.10
C GLU A 166 1.30 3.97 -8.83
N HIS A 167 2.39 4.06 -8.08
CA HIS A 167 3.19 2.91 -7.71
C HIS A 167 2.39 1.91 -6.85
N GLU A 168 1.59 2.37 -5.89
CA GLU A 168 0.71 1.50 -5.11
C GLU A 168 -0.37 0.81 -5.96
N VAL A 169 -0.90 1.50 -6.98
CA VAL A 169 -1.86 0.90 -7.93
C VAL A 169 -1.17 -0.20 -8.74
N ILE A 170 -0.02 0.10 -9.35
CA ILE A 170 0.72 -0.86 -10.18
C ILE A 170 1.18 -2.06 -9.36
N GLN A 171 1.61 -1.86 -8.11
CA GLN A 171 1.97 -2.97 -7.22
C GLN A 171 0.79 -3.90 -6.94
N ARG A 172 -0.41 -3.35 -6.73
CA ARG A 172 -1.63 -4.15 -6.54
C ARG A 172 -1.99 -4.93 -7.79
N GLU A 173 -1.91 -4.32 -8.96
CA GLU A 173 -2.17 -4.98 -10.25
C GLU A 173 -1.16 -6.10 -10.52
N LEU A 174 0.12 -5.87 -10.21
CA LEU A 174 1.17 -6.88 -10.32
C LEU A 174 0.88 -8.08 -9.41
N ALA A 175 0.58 -7.84 -8.14
CA ALA A 175 0.26 -8.91 -7.20
C ALA A 175 -0.97 -9.73 -7.62
N GLN A 176 -2.01 -9.07 -8.15
CA GLN A 176 -3.17 -9.74 -8.70
C GLN A 176 -2.82 -10.58 -9.93
N THR A 177 -1.99 -10.05 -10.83
CA THR A 177 -1.57 -10.75 -12.05
C THR A 177 -0.68 -11.95 -11.73
N GLU A 178 0.21 -11.84 -10.74
CA GLU A 178 1.05 -12.95 -10.27
C GLU A 178 0.19 -14.07 -9.68
N LEU A 179 -0.83 -13.74 -8.88
CA LEU A 179 -1.76 -14.71 -8.32
C LEU A 179 -2.56 -15.43 -9.42
N MET A 180 -3.13 -14.67 -10.37
CA MET A 180 -3.87 -15.24 -11.52
C MET A 180 -2.97 -16.11 -12.41
N THR A 181 -1.72 -15.70 -12.62
CA THR A 181 -0.73 -16.48 -13.38
C THR A 181 -0.43 -17.79 -12.68
N LYS A 182 -0.27 -17.77 -11.34
CA LYS A 182 0.00 -18.96 -10.55
C LYS A 182 -1.18 -19.93 -10.57
N GLU A 183 -2.41 -19.45 -10.37
CA GLU A 183 -3.62 -20.28 -10.45
C GLU A 183 -3.73 -20.97 -11.82
N LYS A 184 -3.54 -20.21 -12.91
CA LYS A 184 -3.55 -20.77 -14.27
C LYS A 184 -2.43 -21.78 -14.49
N SER A 185 -1.24 -21.54 -13.94
CA SER A 185 -0.12 -22.48 -14.03
C SER A 185 -0.44 -23.80 -13.33
N ASP A 186 -1.04 -23.74 -12.14
CA ASP A 186 -1.43 -24.91 -11.35
C ASP A 186 -2.55 -25.70 -12.08
N GLU A 187 -3.53 -24.99 -12.67
CA GLU A 187 -4.57 -25.60 -13.52
C GLU A 187 -3.99 -26.29 -14.76
N LEU A 188 -3.07 -25.63 -15.47
CA LEU A 188 -2.40 -26.21 -16.62
C LEU A 188 -1.59 -27.46 -16.24
N GLU A 189 -0.91 -27.46 -15.10
CA GLU A 189 -0.16 -28.62 -14.62
C GLU A 189 -1.10 -29.78 -14.26
N ALA A 190 -2.26 -29.50 -13.67
CA ALA A 190 -3.27 -30.52 -13.38
C ALA A 190 -3.84 -31.14 -14.66
N ILE A 191 -4.20 -30.32 -15.65
CA ILE A 191 -4.68 -30.79 -16.96
C ILE A 191 -3.58 -31.59 -17.68
N ALA A 192 -2.33 -31.12 -17.66
CA ALA A 192 -1.22 -31.84 -18.28
C ALA A 192 -1.01 -33.25 -17.68
N LYS A 193 -1.14 -33.37 -16.35
CA LYS A 193 -1.10 -34.69 -15.66
C LYS A 193 -2.27 -35.57 -16.07
N GLU A 194 -3.49 -35.02 -16.17
CA GLU A 194 -4.67 -35.77 -16.62
C GLU A 194 -4.51 -36.26 -18.06
N CYS A 195 -4.04 -35.39 -18.97
CA CYS A 195 -3.72 -35.77 -20.34
C CYS A 195 -2.68 -36.89 -20.40
N GLN A 196 -1.62 -36.81 -19.58
CA GLN A 196 -0.60 -37.86 -19.53
C GLN A 196 -1.16 -39.21 -19.07
N VAL A 197 -2.06 -39.21 -18.07
CA VAL A 197 -2.74 -40.43 -17.61
C VAL A 197 -3.63 -41.00 -18.73
N LEU A 198 -4.45 -40.17 -19.36
CA LEU A 198 -5.34 -40.58 -20.45
C LEU A 198 -4.55 -41.11 -21.66
N GLU A 199 -3.42 -40.48 -22.02
CA GLU A 199 -2.53 -40.97 -23.07
C GLU A 199 -1.98 -42.37 -22.74
N GLY A 200 -1.61 -42.60 -21.47
CA GLY A 200 -1.19 -43.91 -20.97
C GLY A 200 -2.29 -44.96 -21.05
N GLU A 201 -3.52 -44.61 -20.65
CA GLU A 201 -4.69 -45.48 -20.75
C GLU A 201 -5.03 -45.82 -22.21
N ILE A 202 -5.01 -44.83 -23.10
CA ILE A 202 -5.22 -45.04 -24.54
C ILE A 202 -4.16 -45.99 -25.10
N ALA A 203 -2.89 -45.82 -24.73
CA ALA A 203 -1.81 -46.71 -25.16
C ALA A 203 -2.04 -48.16 -24.67
N GLN A 204 -2.45 -48.33 -23.41
CA GLN A 204 -2.78 -49.65 -22.85
C GLN A 204 -3.98 -50.29 -23.55
N GLN A 205 -5.06 -49.54 -23.76
CA GLN A 205 -6.27 -50.01 -24.44
C GLN A 205 -5.98 -50.38 -25.90
N ASN A 206 -5.15 -49.62 -26.60
CA ASN A 206 -4.72 -49.96 -27.96
C ASN A 206 -3.92 -51.28 -27.99
N LYS A 207 -3.09 -51.54 -26.98
CA LYS A 207 -2.37 -52.81 -26.85
C LYS A 207 -3.33 -53.98 -26.64
N LEU A 208 -4.25 -53.86 -25.68
CA LEU A 208 -5.28 -54.87 -25.42
C LEU A 208 -6.18 -55.11 -26.65
N GLN A 209 -6.56 -54.05 -27.36
CA GLN A 209 -7.32 -54.16 -28.60
C GLN A 209 -6.55 -54.93 -29.68
N THR A 210 -5.23 -54.72 -29.78
CA THR A 210 -4.38 -55.43 -30.74
C THR A 210 -4.29 -56.92 -30.37
N GLU A 211 -4.02 -57.23 -29.11
CA GLU A 211 -3.97 -58.61 -28.59
C GLU A 211 -5.31 -59.34 -28.82
N ALA A 212 -6.44 -58.72 -28.46
CA ALA A 212 -7.77 -59.29 -28.69
C ALA A 212 -8.08 -59.52 -30.18
N ARG A 213 -7.59 -58.63 -31.07
CA ARG A 213 -7.72 -58.82 -32.53
C ARG A 213 -6.87 -60.00 -33.03
N GLU A 214 -5.66 -60.17 -32.50
CA GLU A 214 -4.80 -61.31 -32.82
C GLU A 214 -5.42 -62.63 -32.36
N GLU A 215 -5.95 -62.68 -31.13
CA GLU A 215 -6.68 -63.83 -30.60
C GLU A 215 -7.93 -64.14 -31.43
N ALA A 216 -8.74 -63.13 -31.76
CA ALA A 216 -9.92 -63.31 -32.60
C ALA A 216 -9.55 -63.87 -33.99
N ASN A 217 -8.45 -63.39 -34.58
CA ASN A 217 -7.95 -63.90 -35.85
C ASN A 217 -7.43 -65.34 -35.72
N SER A 218 -6.76 -65.69 -34.63
CA SER A 218 -6.29 -67.04 -34.32
C SER A 218 -7.46 -68.02 -34.17
N LEU A 219 -8.44 -67.68 -33.35
CA LEU A 219 -9.66 -68.47 -33.16
C LEU A 219 -10.43 -68.65 -34.45
N LYS A 220 -10.49 -67.62 -35.31
CA LYS A 220 -11.12 -67.71 -36.62
C LYS A 220 -10.39 -68.68 -37.56
N ARG A 221 -9.05 -68.72 -37.52
CA ARG A 221 -8.26 -69.72 -38.26
C ARG A 221 -8.55 -71.13 -37.75
N GLN A 222 -8.46 -71.35 -36.43
CA GLN A 222 -8.76 -72.64 -35.82
C GLN A 222 -10.19 -73.12 -36.13
N ALA A 223 -11.16 -72.22 -36.11
CA ALA A 223 -12.55 -72.54 -36.46
C ALA A 223 -12.70 -72.96 -37.93
N ASN A 224 -11.94 -72.35 -38.85
CA ASN A 224 -11.91 -72.75 -40.25
C ASN A 224 -11.20 -74.10 -40.42
N ASP A 225 -10.04 -74.30 -39.77
CA ASP A 225 -9.29 -75.57 -39.82
C ASP A 225 -10.15 -76.74 -39.31
N LEU A 226 -10.81 -76.56 -38.15
CA LEU A 226 -11.75 -77.56 -37.61
C LEU A 226 -12.95 -77.81 -38.53
N LYS A 227 -13.40 -76.79 -39.26
CA LYS A 227 -14.50 -76.94 -40.23
C LYS A 227 -14.06 -77.75 -41.45
N ASP A 228 -12.84 -77.54 -41.92
CA ASP A 228 -12.25 -78.32 -43.01
C ASP A 228 -11.99 -79.77 -42.56
N GLU A 229 -11.46 -79.98 -41.36
CA GLU A 229 -11.32 -81.30 -40.74
C GLU A 229 -12.68 -82.01 -40.61
N LEU A 230 -13.71 -81.32 -40.13
CA LEU A 230 -15.08 -81.86 -40.07
C LEU A 230 -15.58 -82.28 -41.45
N ALA A 231 -15.36 -81.46 -42.47
CA ALA A 231 -15.77 -81.77 -43.85
C ALA A 231 -15.04 -83.00 -44.40
N THR A 232 -13.73 -83.13 -44.14
CA THR A 232 -12.97 -84.32 -44.51
C THR A 232 -13.46 -85.57 -43.76
N ALA A 233 -13.69 -85.47 -42.46
CA ALA A 233 -14.22 -86.57 -41.65
C ALA A 233 -15.61 -87.01 -42.16
N GLN A 234 -16.49 -86.06 -42.48
CA GLN A 234 -17.79 -86.34 -43.10
C GLN A 234 -17.66 -87.05 -44.44
N TRP A 235 -16.73 -86.63 -45.30
CA TRP A 235 -16.48 -87.29 -46.57
C TRP A 235 -15.94 -88.72 -46.38
N THR A 236 -14.98 -88.92 -45.46
CA THR A 236 -14.46 -90.26 -45.15
C THR A 236 -15.53 -91.16 -44.53
N LEU A 237 -16.43 -90.62 -43.70
CA LEU A 237 -17.56 -91.35 -43.15
C LEU A 237 -18.48 -91.83 -44.28
N GLN A 238 -18.83 -90.94 -45.21
CA GLN A 238 -19.65 -91.30 -46.38
C GLN A 238 -18.97 -92.35 -47.27
N GLU A 239 -17.66 -92.27 -47.45
CA GLU A 239 -16.90 -93.27 -48.21
C GLU A 239 -16.92 -94.63 -47.51
N ILE A 240 -16.67 -94.66 -46.20
CA ILE A 240 -16.74 -95.90 -45.38
C ILE A 240 -18.17 -96.45 -45.34
N GLU A 241 -19.20 -95.62 -45.23
CA GLU A 241 -20.61 -96.05 -45.29
C GLU A 241 -20.96 -96.64 -46.66
N ALA A 242 -20.44 -96.05 -47.75
CA ALA A 242 -20.60 -96.59 -49.10
C ALA A 242 -19.85 -97.92 -49.28
N GLU A 243 -18.64 -98.04 -48.74
CA GLU A 243 -17.89 -99.31 -48.70
C GLU A 243 -18.59 -100.36 -47.82
N GLU A 244 -19.17 -99.97 -46.68
CA GLU A 244 -19.97 -100.85 -45.82
C GLU A 244 -21.17 -101.38 -46.60
N GLU A 245 -21.90 -100.52 -47.31
CA GLU A 245 -23.04 -100.93 -48.12
C GLU A 245 -22.60 -101.85 -49.28
N GLN A 246 -21.47 -101.55 -49.93
CA GLN A 246 -20.90 -102.41 -50.97
C GLN A 246 -20.50 -103.78 -50.42
N LEU A 247 -19.81 -103.83 -49.27
CA LEU A 247 -19.41 -105.06 -48.59
C LEU A 247 -20.63 -105.83 -48.07
N ARG A 248 -21.65 -105.16 -47.54
CA ARG A 248 -22.96 -105.77 -47.21
C ARG A 248 -23.61 -106.38 -48.44
N GLY A 249 -23.50 -105.76 -49.61
CA GLY A 249 -23.91 -106.34 -50.90
C GLY A 249 -23.09 -107.57 -51.32
N GLN A 250 -21.84 -107.69 -50.87
CA GLN A 250 -20.96 -108.85 -51.10
C GLN A 250 -21.15 -109.98 -50.08
N ILE A 251 -21.82 -109.71 -48.95
CA ILE A 251 -22.22 -110.76 -48.00
C ILE A 251 -23.37 -111.56 -48.61
N VAL A 252 -23.09 -112.82 -48.89
CA VAL A 252 -24.06 -113.78 -49.44
C VAL A 252 -25.21 -113.97 -48.45
N SER A 253 -26.39 -113.44 -48.79
CA SER A 253 -27.62 -113.56 -47.99
C SER A 253 -28.23 -114.99 -47.93
N SER A 254 -27.60 -115.97 -48.59
CA SER A 254 -28.00 -117.38 -48.53
C SER A 254 -26.85 -118.32 -48.97
N PRO A 255 -26.05 -118.85 -48.03
CA PRO A 255 -24.97 -119.80 -48.32
C PRO A 255 -25.45 -121.16 -48.88
N ASP A 256 -26.72 -121.49 -48.70
CA ASP A 256 -27.28 -122.80 -49.10
C ASP A 256 -27.55 -122.91 -50.61
N ARG A 257 -27.79 -121.79 -51.32
CA ARG A 257 -28.03 -121.82 -52.77
C ARG A 257 -26.76 -122.10 -53.59
N ARG A 258 -25.59 -121.56 -53.20
CA ARG A 258 -24.34 -121.72 -53.97
C ARG A 258 -23.69 -123.10 -53.84
N LYS A 259 -24.01 -123.87 -52.79
CA LYS A 259 -23.52 -125.26 -52.65
C LYS A 259 -24.21 -126.25 -53.59
N ALA A 260 -25.37 -125.89 -54.16
CA ALA A 260 -26.12 -126.73 -55.09
C ALA A 260 -25.56 -126.68 -56.53
N GLU A 261 -24.94 -125.56 -56.96
CA GLU A 261 -24.44 -125.39 -58.33
C GLU A 261 -23.01 -125.91 -58.55
N VAL A 262 -22.21 -126.03 -57.48
CA VAL A 262 -20.81 -126.52 -57.55
C VAL A 262 -20.71 -128.05 -57.60
N LYS A 263 -21.80 -128.79 -57.39
CA LYS A 263 -21.84 -130.27 -57.50
C LYS A 263 -22.12 -130.80 -58.92
N THR A 264 -22.23 -129.92 -59.91
CA THR A 264 -22.49 -130.26 -61.32
C THR A 264 -21.40 -129.76 -62.28
N ALA A 265 -20.14 -129.78 -61.83
CA ALA A 265 -18.96 -129.63 -62.67
C ALA A 265 -17.92 -130.70 -62.29
#